data_AF-A0A371DXU5-F1
#
_entry.id   AF-A0A371DXU5-F1
#
_cell.length_a   1.000
_cell.length_b   1.000
_cell.length_c   1.000
_cell.angle_alpha   90.00
_cell.angle_beta   90.00
_cell.angle_gamma   90.00
#
_symmetry.space_group_name_H-M   'P 1'
#
loop_
_entity.id
_entity.type
_entity.pdbx_description
1 polymer ?
#
loop_
_entity_poly.entity_id
_entity_poly.type
_entity_poly.pdbx_seq_one_letter_code
_entity_poly.pdbx_strand_id
1 'polypeptide(L)'
;MSFRPDPADLKRLREWVSGPGAQNIALASAAEFQRRDKVRERQHKRVVHHRCSYCGKGSTDTLRVCSLCKSARYCDRECQVADYKTRHKAECAGFVHPPFTTSFLTEPLGDDKYPQDPLFAKGHLNGVGFWVSVSSSVDCALQTLANPLRPIRDPLEYNRRDIRMLEDPNLGVKYKARTPNLLTLQVLVQNRRKDGKPAVVFGARTRVLTSETPTVTQDVLNGRTEADSITIFTDGGRGAFGKTYASIAIAEDMFDQSPRLLITNVNGTVLKEGVPLPSAVKNGPRGIVALHPGEFALLHMQFRIGDGDLIVSEWDALSCLRALAVPVVAPYDPAVCNTTLLDASISLKTDPVSGKPIDELASPGVTEVRLPFDFYAAEAYYEDLSEKGELAFIKSHRGEKEAEAWARDHAEMAEHALQTMENIRRLGLPAEELNSMFELARNMVSGRRD
;
A
#
# COMPACT_ATOMS: atom_id res chain seq x y z
N MET A 1 -20.11 35.17 3.45
CA MET A 1 -19.72 35.58 4.82
C MET A 1 -18.86 34.46 5.38
N SER A 2 -17.59 34.71 5.70
CA SER A 2 -16.73 33.70 6.32
C SER A 2 -17.06 33.61 7.81
N PHE A 3 -17.80 32.59 8.21
CA PHE A 3 -18.06 32.31 9.62
C PHE A 3 -16.77 31.83 10.28
N ARG A 4 -16.37 32.47 11.38
CA ARG A 4 -15.29 31.99 12.26
C ARG A 4 -15.96 31.44 13.52
N PRO A 5 -15.84 30.13 13.81
CA PRO A 5 -16.42 29.56 15.03
C PRO A 5 -15.85 30.21 16.29
N ASP A 6 -16.66 30.26 17.35
CA ASP A 6 -16.25 30.81 18.65
C ASP A 6 -15.04 30.02 19.18
N PRO A 7 -13.94 30.69 19.58
CA PRO A 7 -12.79 30.06 20.22
C PRO A 7 -13.14 29.15 21.40
N ALA A 8 -14.22 29.42 22.13
CA ALA A 8 -14.68 28.59 23.25
C ALA A 8 -15.26 27.25 22.79
N ASP A 9 -15.98 27.22 21.67
CA ASP A 9 -16.54 25.99 21.10
C ASP A 9 -15.45 25.14 20.47
N LEU A 10 -14.49 25.77 19.77
CA LEU A 10 -13.28 25.08 19.30
C LEU A 10 -12.47 24.48 20.45
N LYS A 11 -12.40 25.15 21.61
CA LYS A 11 -11.72 24.62 22.80
C LYS A 11 -12.44 23.39 23.37
N ARG A 12 -13.78 23.44 23.49
CA ARG A 12 -14.58 22.28 23.96
C ARG A 12 -14.49 21.10 22.99
N LEU A 13 -14.52 21.37 21.69
CA LEU A 13 -14.35 20.34 20.67
C LEU A 13 -12.95 19.73 20.72
N ARG A 14 -11.90 20.54 20.92
CA ARG A 14 -10.52 20.05 21.13
C ARG A 14 -10.41 19.19 22.39
N GLU A 15 -10.99 19.62 23.50
CA GLU A 15 -10.99 18.86 24.76
C GLU A 15 -11.74 17.53 24.62
N TRP A 16 -12.82 17.49 23.83
CA TRP A 16 -13.62 16.30 23.60
C TRP A 16 -12.97 15.32 22.61
N VAL A 17 -12.48 15.79 21.46
CA VAL A 17 -11.72 14.97 20.48
C VAL A 17 -10.41 14.45 21.09
N SER A 18 -9.79 15.23 21.97
CA SER A 18 -8.60 14.81 22.73
C SER A 18 -8.94 13.98 23.98
N GLY A 19 -10.21 13.65 24.19
CA GLY A 19 -10.67 12.91 25.35
C GLY A 19 -10.09 11.48 25.36
N PRO A 20 -9.77 10.94 26.55
CA PRO A 20 -9.08 9.65 26.68
C PRO A 20 -9.88 8.47 26.10
N GLY A 21 -11.21 8.56 25.97
CA GLY A 21 -12.06 7.46 25.52
C GLY A 21 -11.75 6.95 24.10
N ALA A 22 -11.85 7.82 23.09
CA ALA A 22 -11.65 7.44 21.69
C ALA A 22 -10.19 7.07 21.37
N GLN A 23 -9.23 7.79 21.97
CA GLN A 23 -7.81 7.51 21.81
C GLN A 23 -7.41 6.16 22.41
N ASN A 24 -7.97 5.79 23.57
CA ASN A 24 -7.66 4.52 24.23
C ASN A 24 -8.16 3.32 23.43
N ILE A 25 -9.32 3.42 22.75
CA ILE A 25 -9.88 2.34 21.93
C ILE A 25 -8.99 2.08 20.69
N ALA A 26 -8.64 3.13 19.94
CA ALA A 26 -7.80 3.01 18.75
C ALA A 26 -6.39 2.46 19.10
N LEU A 27 -5.80 2.93 20.20
CA LEU A 27 -4.49 2.45 20.66
C LEU A 27 -4.53 1.00 21.17
N ALA A 28 -5.59 0.61 21.87
CA ALA A 28 -5.76 -0.76 22.35
C ALA A 28 -5.91 -1.75 21.17
N SER A 29 -6.75 -1.41 20.19
CA SER A 29 -6.94 -2.21 18.97
C SER A 29 -5.62 -2.35 18.18
N ALA A 30 -4.89 -1.23 17.97
CA ALA A 30 -3.60 -1.26 17.30
C ALA A 30 -2.53 -2.08 18.05
N ALA A 31 -2.50 -2.00 19.38
CA ALA A 31 -1.56 -2.77 20.20
C ALA A 31 -1.87 -4.27 20.19
N GLU A 32 -3.15 -4.65 20.19
CA GLU A 32 -3.56 -6.04 20.11
C GLU A 32 -3.28 -6.65 18.73
N PHE A 33 -3.55 -5.89 17.67
CA PHE A 33 -3.17 -6.23 16.30
C PHE A 33 -1.66 -6.51 16.19
N GLN A 34 -0.82 -5.60 16.69
CA GLN A 34 0.64 -5.78 16.71
C GLN A 34 1.10 -7.00 17.52
N ARG A 35 0.40 -7.37 18.60
CA ARG A 35 0.74 -8.56 19.39
C ARG A 35 0.40 -9.84 18.61
N ARG A 36 -0.74 -9.89 17.92
CA ARG A 36 -1.18 -11.05 17.14
C ARG A 36 -0.30 -11.26 15.91
N ASP A 37 0.08 -10.20 15.22
CA ASP A 37 1.07 -10.24 14.13
C ASP A 37 2.38 -10.89 14.57
N LYS A 38 2.87 -10.57 15.77
CA LYS A 38 4.07 -11.21 16.32
C LYS A 38 3.89 -12.70 16.59
N VAL A 39 2.69 -13.15 16.95
CA VAL A 39 2.41 -14.58 17.18
C VAL A 39 2.37 -15.33 15.85
N ARG A 40 1.63 -14.80 14.86
CA ARG A 40 1.59 -15.33 13.49
C ARG A 40 2.99 -15.36 12.87
N GLU A 41 3.74 -14.28 13.01
CA GLU A 41 5.14 -14.19 12.56
C GLU A 41 6.01 -15.30 13.18
N ARG A 42 5.87 -15.57 14.48
CA ARG A 42 6.61 -16.64 15.14
C ARG A 42 6.21 -18.03 14.62
N GLN A 43 4.92 -18.25 14.35
CA GLN A 43 4.42 -19.49 13.76
C GLN A 43 4.97 -19.67 12.33
N HIS A 44 4.88 -18.65 11.49
CA HIS A 44 5.45 -18.69 10.14
C HIS A 44 6.95 -18.96 10.16
N LYS A 45 7.70 -18.28 11.05
CA LYS A 45 9.14 -18.54 11.25
C LYS A 45 9.37 -20.02 11.55
N ARG A 46 8.57 -20.64 12.42
CA ARG A 46 8.70 -22.07 12.77
C ARG A 46 8.34 -23.03 11.63
N VAL A 47 7.35 -22.70 10.81
CA VAL A 47 6.89 -23.60 9.75
C VAL A 47 7.84 -23.53 8.54
N VAL A 48 8.16 -22.32 8.08
CA VAL A 48 8.87 -22.12 6.82
C VAL A 48 10.40 -22.15 6.99
N HIS A 49 10.94 -21.75 8.14
CA HIS A 49 12.41 -21.68 8.28
C HIS A 49 13.09 -23.05 8.42
N HIS A 50 12.31 -24.11 8.62
CA HIS A 50 12.83 -25.38 9.07
C HIS A 50 12.70 -26.50 8.03
N ARG A 51 12.25 -26.24 6.78
CA ARG A 51 12.15 -27.29 5.74
C ARG A 51 13.09 -27.04 4.58
N CYS A 52 13.82 -28.09 4.19
CA CYS A 52 14.65 -28.08 2.99
C CYS A 52 13.78 -28.08 1.73
N SER A 53 13.99 -27.12 0.84
CA SER A 53 13.29 -27.02 -0.44
C SER A 53 13.48 -28.27 -1.29
N TYR A 54 14.65 -28.92 -1.24
CA TYR A 54 14.94 -30.11 -2.04
C TYR A 54 14.40 -31.41 -1.44
N CYS A 55 14.86 -31.79 -0.25
CA CYS A 55 14.55 -33.11 0.34
C CYS A 55 13.34 -33.09 1.28
N GLY A 56 12.72 -31.94 1.52
CA GLY A 56 11.54 -31.78 2.38
C GLY A 56 11.79 -31.97 3.88
N LYS A 57 12.99 -32.42 4.29
CA LYS A 57 13.30 -32.71 5.69
C LYS A 57 13.23 -31.45 6.55
N GLY A 58 12.63 -31.63 7.73
CA GLY A 58 12.70 -30.69 8.84
C GLY A 58 14.12 -30.58 9.39
N SER A 59 14.54 -29.40 9.82
CA SER A 59 15.82 -29.14 10.47
C SER A 59 15.60 -28.23 11.67
N THR A 60 16.18 -28.55 12.83
CA THR A 60 16.26 -27.61 13.96
C THR A 60 17.29 -26.51 13.71
N ASP A 61 18.27 -26.78 12.85
CA ASP A 61 19.36 -25.88 12.52
C ASP A 61 18.99 -24.87 11.43
N THR A 62 19.73 -23.76 11.38
CA THR A 62 19.58 -22.72 10.36
C THR A 62 19.93 -23.28 8.97
N LEU A 63 18.93 -23.42 8.10
CA LEU A 63 19.10 -23.87 6.73
C LEU A 63 19.86 -22.84 5.88
N ARG A 64 20.66 -23.33 4.93
CA ARG A 64 21.36 -22.50 3.94
C ARG A 64 20.36 -21.87 2.98
N VAL A 65 20.42 -20.57 2.81
CA VAL A 65 19.51 -19.82 1.93
C VAL A 65 20.18 -19.57 0.57
N CYS A 66 19.44 -19.69 -0.54
CA CYS A 66 19.93 -19.25 -1.85
C CYS A 66 20.30 -17.75 -1.80
N SER A 67 21.54 -17.40 -2.15
CA SER A 67 22.06 -16.04 -2.00
C SER A 67 21.37 -15.01 -2.89
N LEU A 68 20.78 -15.43 -4.01
CA LEU A 68 20.09 -14.54 -4.95
C LEU A 68 18.61 -14.37 -4.62
N CYS A 69 17.81 -15.44 -4.66
CA CYS A 69 16.36 -15.30 -4.48
C CYS A 69 15.94 -15.15 -3.01
N LYS A 70 16.73 -15.66 -2.07
CA LYS A 70 16.36 -15.81 -0.65
C LYS A 70 15.03 -16.55 -0.40
N SER A 71 14.50 -17.24 -1.41
CA SER A 71 13.22 -17.95 -1.40
C SER A 71 13.37 -19.47 -1.36
N ALA A 72 14.60 -19.99 -1.27
CA ALA A 72 14.86 -21.42 -1.18
C ALA A 72 15.90 -21.71 -0.11
N ARG A 73 15.72 -22.83 0.59
CA ARG A 73 16.47 -23.21 1.79
C ARG A 73 16.93 -24.66 1.71
N TYR A 74 18.13 -24.96 2.19
CA TYR A 74 18.73 -26.27 2.01
C TYR A 74 19.44 -26.72 3.28
N CYS A 75 19.38 -28.02 3.58
CA CYS A 75 20.18 -28.62 4.67
C CYS A 75 21.68 -28.35 4.45
N ASP A 76 22.12 -28.53 3.21
CA ASP A 76 23.53 -28.50 2.82
C ASP A 76 23.70 -28.08 1.36
N ARG A 77 24.96 -28.08 0.91
CA ARG A 77 25.33 -27.75 -0.47
C ARG A 77 24.85 -28.81 -1.47
N GLU A 78 24.77 -30.08 -1.07
CA GLU A 78 24.38 -31.17 -1.97
C GLU A 78 22.92 -31.02 -2.38
N CYS A 79 22.04 -30.80 -1.40
CA CYS A 79 20.64 -30.46 -1.63
C CYS A 79 20.49 -29.22 -2.51
N GLN A 80 21.26 -28.16 -2.24
CA GLN A 80 21.23 -26.94 -3.05
C GLN A 80 21.63 -27.18 -4.51
N VAL A 81 22.72 -27.92 -4.74
CA VAL A 81 23.22 -28.20 -6.10
C VAL A 81 22.27 -29.12 -6.84
N ALA A 82 21.70 -30.12 -6.17
CA ALA A 82 20.72 -31.02 -6.76
C ALA A 82 19.46 -30.25 -7.19
N ASP A 83 18.89 -29.41 -6.32
CA ASP A 83 17.71 -28.61 -6.62
C ASP A 83 17.95 -27.58 -7.74
N TYR A 84 19.13 -26.96 -7.74
CA TYR A 84 19.52 -26.01 -8.78
C TYR A 84 19.55 -26.65 -10.16
N LYS A 85 20.02 -27.89 -10.27
CA LYS A 85 20.06 -28.63 -11.54
C LYS A 85 18.68 -29.07 -12.02
N THR A 86 17.78 -29.41 -11.11
CA THR A 86 16.46 -29.98 -11.45
C THR A 86 15.40 -28.93 -11.71
N ARG A 87 15.28 -27.88 -10.88
CA ARG A 87 14.21 -26.88 -11.00
C ARG A 87 14.61 -25.45 -10.59
N HIS A 88 15.40 -25.29 -9.53
CA HIS A 88 15.54 -24.01 -8.86
C HIS A 88 16.22 -22.96 -9.73
N LYS A 89 17.07 -23.36 -10.69
CA LYS A 89 17.67 -22.43 -11.66
C LYS A 89 16.61 -21.67 -12.47
N ALA A 90 15.56 -22.35 -12.91
CA ALA A 90 14.47 -21.74 -13.68
C ALA A 90 13.59 -20.86 -12.77
N GLU A 91 13.19 -21.37 -11.62
CA GLU A 91 12.36 -20.63 -10.65
C GLU A 91 13.04 -19.36 -10.12
N CYS A 92 14.34 -19.46 -9.81
CA CYS A 92 15.13 -18.34 -9.33
C CYS A 92 15.25 -17.24 -10.39
N ALA A 93 15.47 -17.62 -11.66
CA ALA A 93 15.59 -16.68 -12.77
C ALA A 93 14.24 -16.08 -13.20
N GLY A 94 13.15 -16.84 -13.10
CA GLY A 94 11.80 -16.43 -13.45
C GLY A 94 11.03 -15.73 -12.33
N PHE A 95 11.70 -15.41 -11.20
CA PHE A 95 11.07 -14.69 -10.07
C PHE A 95 9.78 -15.34 -9.57
N VAL A 96 9.73 -16.68 -9.55
CA VAL A 96 8.50 -17.42 -9.21
C VAL A 96 8.03 -17.09 -7.80
N HIS A 97 8.96 -17.13 -6.84
CA HIS A 97 8.69 -16.84 -5.43
C HIS A 97 9.40 -15.56 -4.99
N PRO A 98 8.76 -14.69 -4.17
CA PRO A 98 9.44 -13.58 -3.51
C PRO A 98 10.47 -14.09 -2.49
N PRO A 99 11.44 -13.24 -2.07
CA PRO A 99 12.31 -13.56 -0.96
C PRO A 99 11.50 -13.82 0.33
N PHE A 100 11.92 -14.81 1.12
CA PHE A 100 11.25 -15.08 2.38
C PHE A 100 11.48 -13.95 3.37
N THR A 101 10.40 -13.28 3.76
CA THR A 101 10.41 -12.25 4.80
C THR A 101 9.09 -12.32 5.56
N THR A 102 9.10 -11.95 6.83
CA THR A 102 7.89 -11.93 7.66
C THR A 102 7.05 -10.67 7.48
N SER A 103 7.54 -9.72 6.71
CA SER A 103 6.79 -8.51 6.33
C SER A 103 6.06 -8.66 4.99
N PHE A 104 6.10 -9.84 4.35
CA PHE A 104 5.48 -10.07 3.04
C PHE A 104 5.21 -11.58 2.84
N LEU A 105 4.13 -12.05 3.43
CA LEU A 105 3.72 -13.44 3.56
C LEU A 105 2.69 -13.81 2.49
N THR A 106 3.20 -14.29 1.36
CA THR A 106 2.39 -14.64 0.19
C THR A 106 1.84 -16.06 0.20
N GLU A 107 2.09 -16.81 1.28
CA GLU A 107 1.60 -18.17 1.48
C GLU A 107 0.69 -18.19 2.73
N PRO A 108 -0.42 -18.94 2.71
CA PRO A 108 -1.27 -19.09 3.89
C PRO A 108 -0.53 -19.69 5.08
N LEU A 109 -0.89 -19.26 6.30
CA LEU A 109 -0.25 -19.69 7.54
C LEU A 109 -1.10 -20.73 8.27
N GLY A 110 -0.52 -21.91 8.51
CA GLY A 110 -1.20 -22.96 9.29
C GLY A 110 -2.47 -23.44 8.60
N ASP A 111 -3.62 -23.21 9.24
CA ASP A 111 -4.95 -23.60 8.73
C ASP A 111 -5.66 -22.45 7.99
N ASP A 112 -5.00 -21.30 7.81
CA ASP A 112 -5.55 -20.17 7.06
C ASP A 112 -5.78 -20.57 5.60
N LYS A 113 -6.94 -20.18 5.04
CA LYS A 113 -7.27 -20.45 3.63
C LYS A 113 -6.53 -19.51 2.68
N TYR A 114 -6.27 -18.28 3.13
CA TYR A 114 -5.73 -17.20 2.30
C TYR A 114 -4.39 -16.69 2.85
N PRO A 115 -3.49 -16.20 1.99
CA PRO A 115 -2.25 -15.56 2.44
C PRO A 115 -2.54 -14.21 3.09
N GLN A 116 -1.66 -13.77 3.99
CA GLN A 116 -1.77 -12.44 4.61
C GLN A 116 -1.52 -11.33 3.59
N ASP A 117 -0.56 -11.54 2.67
CA ASP A 117 -0.19 -10.61 1.61
C ASP A 117 -0.43 -11.28 0.24
N PRO A 118 -1.69 -11.34 -0.24
CA PRO A 118 -2.03 -11.95 -1.52
C PRO A 118 -1.30 -11.25 -2.68
N LEU A 119 -0.92 -12.02 -3.70
CA LEU A 119 -0.23 -11.46 -4.87
C LEU A 119 -1.23 -11.09 -5.97
N PHE A 120 -1.32 -9.79 -6.27
CA PHE A 120 -2.16 -9.28 -7.35
C PHE A 120 -1.37 -8.79 -8.55
N ALA A 121 -0.06 -8.57 -8.43
CA ALA A 121 0.77 -8.38 -9.61
C ALA A 121 2.18 -8.91 -9.35
N LYS A 122 2.84 -9.37 -10.41
CA LYS A 122 4.26 -9.71 -10.38
C LYS A 122 4.88 -9.55 -11.76
N GLY A 123 6.18 -9.36 -11.80
CA GLY A 123 6.92 -9.20 -13.04
C GLY A 123 8.38 -8.92 -12.78
N HIS A 124 9.19 -8.98 -13.82
CA HIS A 124 10.61 -8.69 -13.71
C HIS A 124 11.16 -8.12 -15.02
N LEU A 125 12.23 -7.33 -14.91
CA LEU A 125 12.96 -6.81 -16.05
C LEU A 125 14.42 -6.62 -15.68
N ASN A 126 15.34 -6.96 -16.59
CA ASN A 126 16.78 -6.75 -16.41
C ASN A 126 17.33 -7.30 -15.07
N GLY A 127 16.81 -8.46 -14.64
CA GLY A 127 17.22 -9.12 -13.39
C GLY A 127 16.70 -8.44 -12.11
N VAL A 128 15.70 -7.56 -12.20
CA VAL A 128 15.00 -6.98 -11.05
C VAL A 128 13.55 -7.45 -11.09
N GLY A 129 13.09 -8.06 -10.00
CA GLY A 129 11.72 -8.58 -9.89
C GLY A 129 10.89 -7.85 -8.85
N PHE A 130 9.59 -7.88 -9.07
CA PHE A 130 8.58 -7.17 -8.30
C PHE A 130 7.41 -8.08 -8.00
N TRP A 131 6.84 -7.91 -6.81
CA TRP A 131 5.61 -8.53 -6.37
C TRP A 131 4.76 -7.47 -5.67
N VAL A 132 3.47 -7.45 -5.96
CA VAL A 132 2.53 -6.44 -5.47
C VAL A 132 1.41 -7.14 -4.72
N SER A 133 1.21 -6.67 -3.49
CA SER A 133 0.06 -6.97 -2.65
C SER A 133 -0.66 -5.66 -2.28
N VAL A 134 -1.76 -5.78 -1.57
CA VAL A 134 -2.41 -4.63 -0.90
C VAL A 134 -2.02 -4.62 0.57
N SER A 135 -1.99 -3.43 1.15
CA SER A 135 -1.92 -3.29 2.61
C SER A 135 -3.33 -3.08 3.13
N SER A 136 -4.09 -4.18 3.22
CA SER A 136 -5.50 -4.12 3.56
C SER A 136 -5.77 -3.64 4.98
N SER A 137 -6.75 -2.76 5.12
CA SER A 137 -7.50 -2.66 6.37
C SER A 137 -8.27 -3.96 6.58
N VAL A 138 -8.70 -4.23 7.81
CA VAL A 138 -9.41 -5.47 8.13
C VAL A 138 -10.72 -5.60 7.32
N ASP A 139 -11.36 -4.47 7.05
CA ASP A 139 -12.61 -4.33 6.29
C ASP A 139 -12.41 -4.05 4.79
N CYS A 140 -11.16 -4.03 4.29
CA CYS A 140 -10.85 -3.73 2.88
C CYS A 140 -11.31 -2.34 2.41
N ALA A 141 -11.57 -1.42 3.33
CA ALA A 141 -11.87 -0.03 3.01
C ALA A 141 -10.63 0.72 2.51
N LEU A 142 -10.84 1.67 1.60
CA LEU A 142 -9.78 2.58 1.20
C LEU A 142 -9.39 3.52 2.35
N GLN A 143 -8.10 3.88 2.42
CA GLN A 143 -7.62 4.76 3.48
C GLN A 143 -7.99 6.22 3.21
N THR A 144 -8.10 7.01 4.29
CA THR A 144 -8.22 8.46 4.21
C THR A 144 -6.84 9.12 4.29
N LEU A 145 -6.72 10.33 3.76
CA LEU A 145 -5.49 11.11 3.84
C LEU A 145 -5.21 11.64 5.27
N ALA A 146 -6.28 11.84 6.03
CA ALA A 146 -6.23 12.18 7.46
C ALA A 146 -5.45 11.11 8.26
N ASN A 147 -5.63 9.84 7.89
CA ASN A 147 -4.82 8.75 8.45
C ASN A 147 -3.38 8.88 7.94
N PRO A 148 -2.36 8.89 8.81
CA PRO A 148 -0.98 8.88 8.37
C PRO A 148 -0.61 7.51 7.80
N LEU A 149 0.32 7.51 6.83
CA LEU A 149 0.83 6.28 6.22
C LEU A 149 1.59 5.40 7.23
N ARG A 150 2.20 6.02 8.24
CA ARG A 150 2.91 5.31 9.32
C ARG A 150 1.98 5.05 10.48
N PRO A 151 2.08 3.88 11.14
CA PRO A 151 1.46 3.68 12.44
C PRO A 151 1.94 4.75 13.40
N ILE A 152 0.99 5.53 13.91
CA ILE A 152 1.25 6.61 14.85
C ILE A 152 1.80 6.01 16.15
N ARG A 153 2.99 6.47 16.57
CA ARG A 153 3.54 6.10 17.88
C ARG A 153 3.19 7.13 18.95
N ASP A 154 3.01 8.37 18.54
CA ASP A 154 2.63 9.48 19.41
C ASP A 154 1.20 9.92 19.11
N PRO A 155 0.22 9.65 19.99
CA PRO A 155 -1.17 10.08 19.81
C PRO A 155 -1.32 11.58 19.47
N LEU A 156 -0.34 12.42 19.85
CA LEU A 156 -0.34 13.83 19.51
C LEU A 156 -0.18 14.09 18.00
N GLU A 157 0.41 13.19 17.22
CA GLU A 157 0.51 13.33 15.76
C GLU A 157 -0.85 13.27 15.07
N TYR A 158 -1.75 12.40 15.55
CA TYR A 158 -3.14 12.35 15.07
C TYR A 158 -3.80 13.72 15.32
N ASN A 159 -3.65 14.20 16.55
CA ASN A 159 -4.17 15.50 16.94
C ASN A 159 -3.60 16.63 16.09
N ARG A 160 -2.34 16.57 15.64
CA ARG A 160 -1.76 17.62 14.78
C ARG A 160 -2.44 17.69 13.41
N ARG A 161 -2.70 16.56 12.76
CA ARG A 161 -3.39 16.54 11.45
C ARG A 161 -4.83 17.02 11.61
N ASP A 162 -5.54 16.54 12.63
CA ASP A 162 -6.89 16.98 12.94
C ASP A 162 -6.96 18.46 13.30
N ILE A 163 -6.04 18.95 14.14
CA ILE A 163 -5.95 20.37 14.49
C ILE A 163 -5.72 21.21 13.23
N ARG A 164 -4.83 20.80 12.32
CA ARG A 164 -4.62 21.52 11.05
C ARG A 164 -5.88 21.55 10.19
N MET A 165 -6.62 20.44 10.11
CA MET A 165 -7.89 20.41 9.39
C MET A 165 -8.99 21.26 10.06
N LEU A 166 -8.96 21.38 11.39
CA LEU A 166 -9.88 22.28 12.12
C LEU A 166 -9.49 23.74 11.95
N GLU A 167 -8.19 24.05 11.87
CA GLU A 167 -7.67 25.40 11.65
C GLU A 167 -7.91 25.90 10.22
N ASP A 168 -7.87 25.00 9.24
CA ASP A 168 -8.25 25.29 7.85
C ASP A 168 -9.21 24.21 7.31
N PRO A 169 -10.54 24.37 7.50
CA PRO A 169 -11.53 23.43 6.99
C PRO A 169 -11.49 23.27 5.46
N ASN A 170 -11.05 24.31 4.73
CA ASN A 170 -10.93 24.22 3.28
C ASN A 170 -9.85 23.23 2.88
N LEU A 171 -8.82 23.05 3.71
CA LEU A 171 -7.77 22.07 3.50
C LEU A 171 -8.36 20.65 3.40
N GLY A 172 -9.26 20.30 4.32
CA GLY A 172 -9.93 19.00 4.33
C GLY A 172 -10.78 18.75 3.08
N VAL A 173 -11.54 19.76 2.64
CA VAL A 173 -12.38 19.67 1.43
C VAL A 173 -11.53 19.65 0.16
N LYS A 174 -10.60 20.59 0.04
CA LYS A 174 -9.75 20.79 -1.16
C LYS A 174 -8.96 19.55 -1.54
N TYR A 175 -8.48 18.82 -0.54
CA TYR A 175 -7.64 17.63 -0.75
C TYR A 175 -8.32 16.33 -0.36
N LYS A 176 -9.65 16.38 -0.15
CA LYS A 176 -10.48 15.22 0.19
C LYS A 176 -9.90 14.43 1.36
N ALA A 177 -9.51 15.13 2.42
CA ALA A 177 -8.67 14.54 3.46
C ALA A 177 -9.35 13.39 4.21
N ARG A 178 -10.68 13.46 4.33
CA ARG A 178 -11.52 12.47 5.02
C ARG A 178 -12.20 11.47 4.10
N THR A 179 -12.04 11.64 2.79
CA THR A 179 -12.61 10.71 1.82
C THR A 179 -11.79 9.41 1.83
N PRO A 180 -12.41 8.23 1.97
CA PRO A 180 -11.73 6.95 1.83
C PRO A 180 -11.45 6.70 0.34
N ASN A 181 -10.31 7.16 -0.14
CA ASN A 181 -9.95 7.02 -1.56
C ASN A 181 -8.46 6.75 -1.80
N LEU A 182 -7.72 6.32 -0.78
CA LEU A 182 -6.32 5.95 -0.92
C LEU A 182 -6.19 4.42 -0.92
N LEU A 183 -5.88 3.86 -2.09
CA LEU A 183 -5.45 2.46 -2.23
C LEU A 183 -4.00 2.34 -1.78
N THR A 184 -3.73 1.41 -0.84
CA THR A 184 -2.37 1.17 -0.35
C THR A 184 -1.81 -0.10 -0.95
N LEU A 185 -0.77 0.02 -1.78
CA LEU A 185 -0.05 -1.11 -2.35
C LEU A 185 1.23 -1.40 -1.57
N GLN A 186 1.49 -2.68 -1.32
CA GLN A 186 2.77 -3.16 -0.83
C GLN A 186 3.56 -3.75 -2.01
N VAL A 187 4.73 -3.19 -2.28
CA VAL A 187 5.58 -3.56 -3.42
C VAL A 187 6.90 -4.09 -2.90
N LEU A 188 7.10 -5.40 -3.04
CA LEU A 188 8.40 -6.02 -2.81
C LEU A 188 9.22 -5.96 -4.09
N VAL A 189 10.45 -5.47 -3.99
CA VAL A 189 11.42 -5.46 -5.11
C VAL A 189 12.69 -6.18 -4.73
N GLN A 190 13.25 -6.98 -5.65
CA GLN A 190 14.50 -7.71 -5.45
C GLN A 190 15.41 -7.66 -6.68
N ASN A 191 16.71 -7.43 -6.45
CA ASN A 191 17.73 -7.56 -7.49
C ASN A 191 18.27 -8.99 -7.50
N ARG A 192 18.12 -9.74 -8.60
CA ARG A 192 18.74 -11.06 -8.84
C ARG A 192 19.71 -11.06 -10.02
N ARG A 193 20.23 -9.90 -10.41
CA ARG A 193 21.20 -9.78 -11.50
C ARG A 193 22.43 -10.64 -11.24
N LYS A 194 22.93 -11.29 -12.29
CA LYS A 194 24.10 -12.19 -12.24
C LYS A 194 25.42 -11.50 -12.55
N ASP A 195 25.36 -10.26 -13.04
CA ASP A 195 26.54 -9.46 -13.40
C ASP A 195 27.17 -8.73 -12.20
N GLY A 196 26.65 -8.95 -10.98
CA GLY A 196 27.17 -8.32 -9.77
C GLY A 196 26.74 -6.85 -9.61
N LYS A 197 26.05 -6.26 -10.59
CA LYS A 197 25.74 -4.83 -10.59
C LYS A 197 24.48 -4.53 -9.77
N PRO A 198 24.46 -3.40 -9.05
CA PRO A 198 23.26 -2.98 -8.35
C PRO A 198 22.17 -2.52 -9.32
N ALA A 199 20.96 -2.37 -8.80
CA ALA A 199 19.84 -1.74 -9.47
C ALA A 199 19.25 -0.66 -8.57
N VAL A 200 18.74 0.42 -9.14
CA VAL A 200 18.06 1.49 -8.39
C VAL A 200 16.60 1.54 -8.76
N VAL A 201 15.74 1.63 -7.74
CA VAL A 201 14.29 1.75 -7.85
C VAL A 201 13.87 3.14 -7.41
N PHE A 202 12.95 3.76 -8.15
CA PHE A 202 12.45 5.12 -7.88
C PHE A 202 11.00 5.06 -7.39
N GLY A 203 10.82 4.80 -6.10
CA GLY A 203 9.50 4.63 -5.48
C GLY A 203 8.53 5.77 -5.79
N ALA A 204 8.91 7.03 -5.50
CA ALA A 204 8.05 8.22 -5.70
C ALA A 204 7.66 8.49 -7.17
N ARG A 205 8.24 7.77 -8.12
CA ARG A 205 7.93 7.86 -9.55
C ARG A 205 7.04 6.72 -10.04
N THR A 206 6.65 5.82 -9.14
CA THR A 206 5.73 4.73 -9.43
C THR A 206 4.35 5.29 -9.77
N ARG A 207 3.69 4.65 -10.73
CA ARG A 207 2.35 5.03 -11.18
C ARG A 207 1.46 3.81 -11.30
N VAL A 208 0.16 3.98 -11.12
CA VAL A 208 -0.85 3.00 -11.53
C VAL A 208 -1.50 3.45 -12.84
N LEU A 209 -1.90 2.47 -13.65
CA LEU A 209 -2.61 2.68 -14.91
C LEU A 209 -4.05 2.19 -14.78
N THR A 210 -5.02 2.99 -15.22
CA THR A 210 -6.44 2.57 -15.22
C THR A 210 -6.74 1.51 -16.28
N SER A 211 -7.85 0.80 -16.09
CA SER A 211 -8.40 -0.14 -17.06
C SER A 211 -8.96 0.57 -18.31
N GLU A 212 -9.22 -0.20 -19.36
CA GLU A 212 -9.52 0.28 -20.72
C GLU A 212 -10.92 0.90 -20.89
N THR A 213 -11.72 0.95 -19.83
CA THR A 213 -13.12 1.38 -19.88
C THR A 213 -13.25 2.88 -19.57
N PRO A 214 -13.89 3.70 -20.44
CA PRO A 214 -14.01 5.14 -20.23
C PRO A 214 -14.71 5.53 -18.91
N THR A 215 -15.76 4.81 -18.52
CA THR A 215 -16.47 5.07 -17.25
C THR A 215 -15.55 4.83 -16.06
N VAL A 216 -14.86 3.69 -16.04
CA VAL A 216 -13.87 3.34 -15.01
C VAL A 216 -12.79 4.41 -14.87
N THR A 217 -12.23 4.90 -15.99
CA THR A 217 -11.23 5.96 -15.93
C THR A 217 -11.82 7.23 -15.33
N GLN A 218 -13.05 7.62 -15.69
CA GLN A 218 -13.71 8.78 -15.11
C GLN A 218 -13.97 8.60 -13.60
N ASP A 219 -14.45 7.43 -13.19
CA ASP A 219 -14.77 7.10 -11.80
C ASP A 219 -13.51 7.19 -10.92
N VAL A 220 -12.39 6.63 -11.39
CA VAL A 220 -11.09 6.77 -10.72
C VAL A 220 -10.67 8.24 -10.60
N LEU A 221 -10.90 9.04 -11.65
CA LEU A 221 -10.51 10.45 -11.70
C LEU A 221 -11.40 11.38 -10.88
N ASN A 222 -12.63 10.98 -10.51
CA ASN A 222 -13.51 11.80 -9.67
C ASN A 222 -12.87 12.10 -8.31
N GLY A 223 -11.95 11.26 -7.85
CA GLY A 223 -11.15 11.43 -6.65
C GLY A 223 -10.11 12.54 -6.66
N ARG A 224 -9.67 12.97 -7.84
CA ARG A 224 -8.46 13.78 -7.99
C ARG A 224 -8.51 15.10 -7.22
N THR A 225 -7.33 15.54 -6.81
CA THR A 225 -7.07 16.84 -6.16
C THR A 225 -6.03 17.61 -6.97
N GLU A 226 -5.85 18.90 -6.66
CA GLU A 226 -4.84 19.74 -7.33
C GLU A 226 -3.39 19.28 -7.08
N ALA A 227 -3.15 18.47 -6.04
CA ALA A 227 -1.83 17.95 -5.73
C ALA A 227 -1.47 16.68 -6.52
N ASP A 228 -2.46 16.00 -7.11
CA ASP A 228 -2.24 14.72 -7.75
C ASP A 228 -1.62 14.90 -9.15
N SER A 229 -0.55 14.17 -9.43
CA SER A 229 0.07 14.13 -10.75
C SER A 229 -0.58 13.04 -11.59
N ILE A 230 -1.46 13.45 -12.51
CA ILE A 230 -2.24 12.56 -13.38
C ILE A 230 -1.96 12.90 -14.84
N THR A 231 -1.64 11.89 -15.64
CA THR A 231 -1.52 12.01 -17.10
C THR A 231 -2.64 11.20 -17.75
N ILE A 232 -3.53 11.87 -18.49
CA ILE A 232 -4.59 11.20 -19.26
C ILE A 232 -4.11 11.04 -20.69
N PHE A 233 -4.36 9.88 -21.28
CA PHE A 233 -3.98 9.60 -22.64
C PHE A 233 -4.96 8.71 -23.38
N THR A 234 -4.88 8.76 -24.70
CA THR A 234 -5.69 7.94 -25.59
C THR A 234 -4.78 7.03 -26.39
N ASP A 235 -4.97 5.72 -26.26
CA ASP A 235 -4.27 4.76 -27.12
C ASP A 235 -4.85 4.84 -28.54
N GLY A 236 -4.04 5.37 -29.45
CA GLY A 236 -4.35 5.52 -30.87
C GLY A 236 -4.27 4.22 -31.68
N GLY A 237 -4.38 3.05 -31.04
CA GLY A 237 -4.50 1.77 -31.71
C GLY A 237 -5.54 1.81 -32.85
N ARG A 238 -5.34 1.00 -33.90
CA ARG A 238 -6.04 1.06 -35.21
C ARG A 238 -7.58 0.85 -35.19
N GLY A 239 -8.24 0.93 -34.05
CA GLY A 239 -9.70 0.90 -33.91
C GLY A 239 -10.33 2.29 -33.98
N ALA A 240 -11.58 2.36 -34.42
CA ALA A 240 -12.34 3.61 -34.63
C ALA A 240 -12.70 4.38 -33.34
N PHE A 241 -12.38 3.84 -32.16
CA PHE A 241 -12.62 4.47 -30.85
C PHE A 241 -11.36 4.36 -30.01
N GLY A 242 -10.62 5.47 -29.88
CA GLY A 242 -9.45 5.53 -29.02
C GLY A 242 -9.83 5.22 -27.57
N LYS A 243 -9.07 4.35 -26.90
CA LYS A 243 -9.29 3.98 -25.50
C LYS A 243 -8.59 4.99 -24.60
N THR A 244 -9.32 5.57 -23.65
CA THR A 244 -8.75 6.53 -22.69
C THR A 244 -8.22 5.81 -21.46
N TYR A 245 -7.03 6.21 -21.04
CA TYR A 245 -6.34 5.73 -19.86
C TYR A 245 -5.90 6.91 -19.00
N ALA A 246 -5.73 6.66 -17.71
CA ALA A 246 -5.03 7.56 -16.81
C ALA A 246 -3.82 6.86 -16.20
N SER A 247 -2.71 7.58 -16.13
CA SER A 247 -1.54 7.25 -15.33
C SER A 247 -1.53 8.14 -14.10
N ILE A 248 -1.62 7.52 -12.93
CA ILE A 248 -1.81 8.19 -11.64
C ILE A 248 -0.56 7.96 -10.82
N ALA A 249 0.12 9.03 -10.45
CA ALA A 249 1.27 8.96 -9.56
C ALA A 249 0.85 8.65 -8.12
N ILE A 250 1.85 8.38 -7.26
CA ILE A 250 1.63 8.31 -5.81
C ILE A 250 0.97 9.61 -5.32
N ALA A 251 -0.02 9.46 -4.44
CA ALA A 251 -0.70 10.59 -3.83
C ALA A 251 0.28 11.44 -3.02
N GLU A 252 0.17 12.75 -3.11
CA GLU A 252 0.99 13.67 -2.31
C GLU A 252 0.33 13.90 -0.94
N ASP A 253 1.11 13.81 0.13
CA ASP A 253 0.68 14.20 1.46
C ASP A 253 0.87 15.71 1.61
N MET A 254 -0.22 16.43 1.58
CA MET A 254 -0.27 17.88 1.83
C MET A 254 0.26 18.31 3.22
N PHE A 255 0.16 17.45 4.24
CA PHE A 255 0.59 17.79 5.61
C PHE A 255 2.11 17.74 5.74
N ASP A 256 2.73 16.81 5.01
CA ASP A 256 4.17 16.54 5.02
C ASP A 256 4.88 17.06 3.75
N GLN A 257 4.12 17.52 2.76
CA GLN A 257 4.57 17.94 1.42
C GLN A 257 5.47 16.88 0.76
N SER A 258 5.06 15.62 0.87
CA SER A 258 5.84 14.48 0.41
C SER A 258 4.95 13.38 -0.19
N PRO A 259 5.46 12.59 -1.14
CA PRO A 259 4.74 11.45 -1.67
C PRO A 259 4.35 10.50 -0.53
N ARG A 260 3.13 9.95 -0.58
CA ARG A 260 2.64 8.94 0.37
C ARG A 260 3.26 7.59 0.09
N LEU A 261 4.53 7.51 0.45
CA LEU A 261 5.39 6.37 0.27
C LEU A 261 6.23 6.12 1.52
N LEU A 262 6.45 4.84 1.82
CA LEU A 262 7.28 4.40 2.92
C LEU A 262 8.11 3.17 2.53
N ILE A 263 9.41 3.18 2.80
CA ILE A 263 10.22 1.96 2.78
C ILE A 263 10.08 1.30 4.16
N THR A 264 9.40 0.16 4.22
CA THR A 264 9.10 -0.51 5.49
C THR A 264 10.13 -1.57 5.87
N ASN A 265 10.76 -2.20 4.87
CA ASN A 265 11.71 -3.29 5.09
C ASN A 265 12.86 -3.25 4.08
N VAL A 266 14.08 -3.54 4.54
CA VAL A 266 15.24 -3.84 3.67
C VAL A 266 15.90 -5.11 4.15
N ASN A 267 16.06 -6.10 3.27
CA ASN A 267 16.72 -7.39 3.55
C ASN A 267 16.16 -8.11 4.80
N GLY A 268 14.86 -8.04 5.04
CA GLY A 268 14.19 -8.65 6.19
C GLY A 268 14.23 -7.80 7.46
N THR A 269 14.89 -6.63 7.44
CA THR A 269 14.95 -5.71 8.58
C THR A 269 13.90 -4.62 8.44
N VAL A 270 12.96 -4.58 9.39
CA VAL A 270 11.95 -3.52 9.46
C VAL A 270 12.62 -2.19 9.81
N LEU A 271 12.41 -1.16 8.98
CA LEU A 271 12.96 0.17 9.22
C LEU A 271 12.15 0.86 10.31
N LYS A 272 12.86 1.48 11.26
CA LYS A 272 12.26 2.22 12.37
C LYS A 272 12.61 3.69 12.25
N GLU A 273 11.66 4.53 12.61
CA GLU A 273 11.87 5.97 12.70
C GLU A 273 12.95 6.34 13.72
N GLY A 274 13.69 7.41 13.42
CA GLY A 274 14.84 7.86 14.21
C GLY A 274 16.08 6.98 14.11
N VAL A 275 15.99 5.79 13.49
CA VAL A 275 17.13 4.92 13.24
C VAL A 275 17.77 5.29 11.90
N PRO A 276 19.11 5.38 11.82
CA PRO A 276 19.80 5.61 10.56
C PRO A 276 19.36 4.61 9.49
N LEU A 277 19.04 5.13 8.31
CA LEU A 277 18.60 4.30 7.19
C LEU A 277 19.77 3.43 6.67
N PRO A 278 19.50 2.19 6.23
CA PRO A 278 20.52 1.36 5.60
C PRO A 278 21.12 2.06 4.38
N SER A 279 22.39 1.77 4.06
CA SER A 279 23.09 2.37 2.92
C SER A 279 22.43 2.10 1.56
N ALA A 280 21.61 1.05 1.46
CA ALA A 280 20.77 0.77 0.29
C ALA A 280 19.73 1.88 0.05
N VAL A 281 19.22 2.53 1.09
CA VAL A 281 18.25 3.62 0.99
C VAL A 281 18.98 4.92 0.68
N LYS A 282 18.87 5.41 -0.56
CA LYS A 282 19.53 6.63 -1.02
C LYS A 282 18.71 7.88 -0.71
N ASN A 283 17.39 7.77 -0.74
CA ASN A 283 16.47 8.81 -0.32
C ASN A 283 15.20 8.17 0.23
N GLY A 284 15.03 8.22 1.55
CA GLY A 284 13.89 7.61 2.25
C GLY A 284 12.54 8.21 1.83
N PRO A 285 12.32 9.52 1.99
CA PRO A 285 11.06 10.18 1.61
C PRO A 285 10.65 9.99 0.15
N ARG A 286 11.61 9.81 -0.76
CA ARG A 286 11.33 9.58 -2.20
C ARG A 286 11.34 8.11 -2.60
N GLY A 287 11.58 7.19 -1.66
CA GLY A 287 11.59 5.76 -1.95
C GLY A 287 12.70 5.31 -2.89
N ILE A 288 13.85 5.99 -2.87
CA ILE A 288 14.97 5.66 -3.76
C ILE A 288 15.84 4.61 -3.07
N VAL A 289 15.89 3.40 -3.63
CA VAL A 289 16.64 2.27 -3.07
C VAL A 289 17.59 1.70 -4.11
N ALA A 290 18.87 1.58 -3.77
CA ALA A 290 19.88 0.88 -4.55
C ALA A 290 20.13 -0.51 -3.94
N LEU A 291 19.77 -1.55 -4.69
CA LEU A 291 19.85 -2.95 -4.25
C LEU A 291 21.01 -3.65 -4.95
N HIS A 292 21.93 -4.23 -4.19
CA HIS A 292 22.90 -5.19 -4.70
C HIS A 292 22.23 -6.55 -5.02
N PRO A 293 22.88 -7.42 -5.81
CA PRO A 293 22.34 -8.75 -6.07
C PRO A 293 22.07 -9.54 -4.79
N GLY A 294 20.86 -10.09 -4.70
CA GLY A 294 20.36 -10.81 -3.53
C GLY A 294 19.58 -9.94 -2.55
N GLU A 295 19.71 -8.61 -2.64
CA GLU A 295 19.02 -7.67 -1.77
C GLU A 295 17.60 -7.38 -2.24
N PHE A 296 16.74 -7.06 -1.28
CA PHE A 296 15.34 -6.70 -1.52
C PHE A 296 14.87 -5.59 -0.57
N ALA A 297 13.83 -4.88 -0.98
CA ALA A 297 13.14 -3.89 -0.17
C ALA A 297 11.62 -4.04 -0.32
N LEU A 298 10.90 -3.61 0.71
CA LEU A 298 9.44 -3.51 0.71
C LEU A 298 9.04 -2.03 0.80
N LEU A 299 8.20 -1.60 -0.13
CA LEU A 299 7.70 -0.24 -0.22
C LEU A 299 6.18 -0.25 -0.06
N HIS A 300 5.64 0.64 0.77
CA HIS A 300 4.21 0.91 0.86
C HIS A 300 3.95 2.20 0.10
N MET A 301 2.99 2.19 -0.81
CA MET A 301 2.69 3.30 -1.71
C MET A 301 1.19 3.53 -1.75
N GLN A 302 0.75 4.78 -1.64
CA GLN A 302 -0.66 5.13 -1.72
C GLN A 302 -1.01 5.87 -2.99
N PHE A 303 -2.09 5.43 -3.62
CA PHE A 303 -2.63 6.03 -4.84
C PHE A 303 -4.04 6.51 -4.57
N ARG A 304 -4.38 7.69 -5.08
CA ARG A 304 -5.74 8.22 -4.96
C ARG A 304 -6.61 7.65 -6.07
N ILE A 305 -7.58 6.82 -5.69
CA ILE A 305 -8.45 6.09 -6.61
C ILE A 305 -9.91 6.38 -6.21
N GLY A 306 -10.61 7.14 -7.04
CA GLY A 306 -12.03 7.41 -6.85
C GLY A 306 -12.36 8.46 -5.80
N ASP A 307 -13.64 8.76 -5.68
CA ASP A 307 -14.20 9.80 -4.81
C ASP A 307 -14.71 9.27 -3.47
N GLY A 308 -14.53 7.98 -3.18
CA GLY A 308 -15.05 7.33 -1.98
C GLY A 308 -16.56 7.09 -2.01
N ASP A 309 -17.24 7.35 -3.14
CA ASP A 309 -18.66 7.05 -3.33
C ASP A 309 -18.87 5.85 -4.26
N LEU A 310 -18.20 5.85 -5.42
CA LEU A 310 -18.28 4.75 -6.40
C LEU A 310 -17.22 3.67 -6.20
N ILE A 311 -16.06 4.08 -5.68
CA ILE A 311 -14.94 3.21 -5.38
C ILE A 311 -14.72 3.30 -3.87
N VAL A 312 -15.27 2.35 -3.15
CA VAL A 312 -15.32 2.37 -1.67
C VAL A 312 -14.37 1.36 -1.04
N SER A 313 -14.07 0.28 -1.76
CA SER A 313 -13.22 -0.81 -1.31
C SER A 313 -11.93 -0.95 -2.12
N GLU A 314 -10.98 -1.71 -1.57
CA GLU A 314 -9.78 -2.12 -2.27
C GLU A 314 -10.07 -2.98 -3.49
N TRP A 315 -11.14 -3.80 -3.44
CA TRP A 315 -11.60 -4.58 -4.58
C TRP A 315 -12.05 -3.67 -5.73
N ASP A 316 -12.91 -2.69 -5.45
CA ASP A 316 -13.38 -1.73 -6.45
C ASP A 316 -12.18 -1.02 -7.08
N ALA A 317 -11.24 -0.56 -6.25
CA ALA A 317 -10.06 0.13 -6.72
C ALA A 317 -9.18 -0.77 -7.61
N LEU A 318 -8.89 -2.01 -7.20
CA LEU A 318 -8.09 -2.95 -8.01
C LEU A 318 -8.78 -3.33 -9.32
N SER A 319 -10.11 -3.50 -9.32
CA SER A 319 -10.89 -3.80 -10.53
C SER A 319 -10.79 -2.70 -11.59
N CYS A 320 -10.50 -1.48 -11.14
CA CYS A 320 -10.35 -0.30 -11.98
C CYS A 320 -8.92 -0.12 -12.53
N LEU A 321 -7.95 -0.92 -12.06
CA LEU A 321 -6.54 -0.80 -12.41
C LEU A 321 -6.08 -1.91 -13.36
N ARG A 322 -5.23 -1.53 -14.32
CA ARG A 322 -4.62 -2.43 -15.28
C ARG A 322 -3.24 -2.90 -14.84
N ALA A 323 -2.40 -1.97 -14.39
CA ALA A 323 -1.00 -2.26 -14.10
C ALA A 323 -0.38 -1.25 -13.14
N LEU A 324 0.68 -1.69 -12.46
CA LEU A 324 1.64 -0.84 -11.76
C LEU A 324 2.88 -0.62 -12.64
N ALA A 325 3.36 0.61 -12.74
CA ALA A 325 4.52 0.99 -13.52
C ALA A 325 5.61 1.55 -12.59
N VAL A 326 6.74 0.84 -12.49
CA VAL A 326 7.84 1.16 -11.55
C VAL A 326 9.12 1.52 -12.32
N PRO A 327 9.64 2.76 -12.19
CA PRO A 327 10.90 3.14 -12.83
C PRO A 327 12.13 2.53 -12.14
N VAL A 328 13.05 2.01 -12.93
CA VAL A 328 14.25 1.27 -12.50
C VAL A 328 15.45 1.63 -13.37
N VAL A 329 16.64 1.69 -12.77
CA VAL A 329 17.92 1.69 -13.49
C VAL A 329 18.67 0.40 -13.17
N ALA A 330 18.87 -0.45 -14.17
CA ALA A 330 19.51 -1.75 -14.01
C ALA A 330 20.27 -2.15 -15.30
N PRO A 331 21.62 -2.12 -15.32
CA PRO A 331 22.51 -1.94 -14.17
C PRO A 331 22.61 -0.48 -13.72
N TYR A 332 22.83 -0.27 -12.43
CA TYR A 332 23.19 1.02 -11.85
C TYR A 332 24.69 1.09 -11.59
N ASP A 333 25.32 2.21 -11.95
CA ASP A 333 26.70 2.50 -11.59
C ASP A 333 26.76 3.80 -10.77
N PRO A 334 27.07 3.74 -9.46
CA PRO A 334 27.14 4.93 -8.62
C PRO A 334 28.28 5.88 -8.98
N ALA A 335 29.30 5.44 -9.74
CA ALA A 335 30.38 6.30 -10.20
C ALA A 335 29.96 7.20 -11.36
N VAL A 336 28.95 6.76 -12.14
CA VAL A 336 28.49 7.45 -13.36
C VAL A 336 27.18 8.20 -13.11
N CYS A 337 26.32 7.66 -12.24
CA CYS A 337 24.94 8.13 -12.12
C CYS A 337 24.61 8.59 -10.70
N ASN A 338 24.25 9.87 -10.58
CA ASN A 338 23.68 10.43 -9.35
C ASN A 338 22.18 10.14 -9.28
N THR A 339 21.71 9.50 -8.21
CA THR A 339 20.30 9.13 -8.05
C THR A 339 19.35 10.33 -8.00
N THR A 340 19.78 11.47 -7.45
CA THR A 340 18.97 12.70 -7.39
C THR A 340 18.77 13.28 -8.78
N LEU A 341 19.82 13.30 -9.61
CA LEU A 341 19.71 13.77 -11.00
C LEU A 341 18.85 12.82 -11.85
N LEU A 342 19.02 11.51 -11.67
CA LEU A 342 18.19 10.52 -12.34
C LEU A 342 16.71 10.72 -11.97
N ASP A 343 16.40 10.82 -10.68
CA ASP A 343 15.04 11.03 -10.19
C ASP A 343 14.40 12.33 -10.71
N ALA A 344 15.16 13.42 -10.79
CA ALA A 344 14.70 14.67 -11.41
C ALA A 344 14.39 14.47 -12.91
N SER A 345 15.18 13.64 -13.61
CA SER A 345 15.02 13.42 -15.05
C SER A 345 13.83 12.51 -15.42
N ILE A 346 13.39 11.63 -14.50
CA ILE A 346 12.25 10.72 -14.72
C ILE A 346 10.93 11.50 -14.82
N SER A 347 10.82 12.65 -14.16
CA SER A 347 9.63 13.52 -14.18
C SER A 347 9.22 14.03 -15.55
N LEU A 348 10.13 14.07 -16.53
CA LEU A 348 9.96 14.90 -17.73
C LEU A 348 9.46 14.16 -18.97
N LYS A 349 9.24 12.83 -18.92
CA LYS A 349 9.30 12.00 -20.16
C LYS A 349 8.24 10.91 -20.34
N THR A 350 7.03 11.07 -19.81
CA THR A 350 5.90 10.24 -20.25
C THR A 350 5.22 10.93 -21.43
N ASP A 351 5.37 10.36 -22.63
CA ASP A 351 4.56 10.76 -23.79
C ASP A 351 3.11 10.45 -23.45
N PRO A 352 2.21 11.45 -23.42
CA PRO A 352 0.80 11.18 -23.27
C PRO A 352 0.34 10.26 -24.39
N VAL A 353 0.70 10.48 -25.65
CA VAL A 353 -0.01 9.86 -26.78
C VAL A 353 0.26 8.37 -26.95
N SER A 354 1.49 7.91 -26.72
CA SER A 354 1.85 6.50 -26.95
C SER A 354 1.81 5.63 -25.69
N GLY A 355 1.75 6.25 -24.50
CA GLY A 355 2.05 5.56 -23.25
C GLY A 355 3.41 4.86 -23.27
N LYS A 356 4.31 5.20 -24.20
CA LYS A 356 5.71 4.75 -24.23
C LYS A 356 6.59 5.84 -23.61
N PRO A 357 7.77 5.49 -23.08
CA PRO A 357 8.81 6.50 -22.89
C PRO A 357 8.96 7.27 -24.20
N ILE A 358 9.15 8.60 -24.15
CA ILE A 358 9.51 9.37 -25.36
C ILE A 358 10.84 8.79 -25.86
N ASP A 359 10.75 7.83 -26.78
CA ASP A 359 11.87 7.13 -27.41
C ASP A 359 12.57 8.13 -28.33
N GLU A 360 13.56 8.81 -27.77
CA GLU A 360 14.78 9.35 -28.41
C GLU A 360 15.56 10.27 -27.46
N LEU A 361 14.95 10.70 -26.34
CA LEU A 361 15.59 11.50 -25.29
C LEU A 361 15.61 10.82 -23.93
N ALA A 362 15.31 9.51 -23.83
CA ALA A 362 15.34 8.76 -22.58
C ALA A 362 16.65 9.01 -21.83
N SER A 363 16.56 9.39 -20.54
CA SER A 363 17.77 9.48 -19.70
C SER A 363 18.45 8.11 -19.76
N PRO A 364 19.74 8.02 -20.16
CA PRO A 364 20.36 6.75 -20.47
C PRO A 364 20.21 5.78 -19.29
N GLY A 365 19.51 4.66 -19.52
CA GLY A 365 19.43 3.54 -18.57
C GLY A 365 18.22 3.49 -17.64
N VAL A 366 17.28 4.45 -17.67
CA VAL A 366 16.00 4.28 -16.94
C VAL A 366 15.05 3.43 -17.78
N THR A 367 14.54 2.35 -17.21
CA THR A 367 13.50 1.51 -17.79
C THR A 367 12.30 1.43 -16.84
N GLU A 368 11.09 1.37 -17.38
CA GLU A 368 9.87 1.20 -16.61
C GLU A 368 9.46 -0.27 -16.60
N VAL A 369 9.29 -0.85 -15.41
CA VAL A 369 8.78 -2.21 -15.25
C VAL A 369 7.27 -2.13 -15.07
N ARG A 370 6.52 -2.77 -15.98
CA ARG A 370 5.06 -2.85 -15.92
C ARG A 370 4.61 -4.18 -15.35
N LEU A 371 3.77 -4.10 -14.32
CA LEU A 371 3.27 -5.22 -13.55
C LEU A 371 1.75 -5.25 -13.75
N PRO A 372 1.23 -6.04 -14.69
CA PRO A 372 -0.21 -6.16 -14.88
C PRO A 372 -0.85 -6.73 -13.61
N PHE A 373 -2.00 -6.18 -13.23
CA PHE A 373 -2.79 -6.75 -12.15
C PHE A 373 -3.50 -8.02 -12.65
N ASP A 374 -3.44 -9.07 -11.85
CA ASP A 374 -4.15 -10.33 -12.03
C ASP A 374 -5.57 -10.16 -11.47
N PHE A 375 -6.47 -9.73 -12.35
CA PHE A 375 -7.86 -9.48 -12.01
C PHE A 375 -8.53 -10.73 -11.42
N TYR A 376 -8.26 -11.92 -11.96
CA TYR A 376 -8.87 -13.15 -11.49
C TYR A 376 -8.37 -13.55 -10.09
N ALA A 377 -7.09 -13.33 -9.81
CA ALA A 377 -6.56 -13.55 -8.46
C ALA A 377 -7.17 -12.58 -7.44
N ALA A 378 -7.40 -11.32 -7.83
CA ALA A 378 -8.09 -10.35 -6.99
C ALA A 378 -9.57 -10.71 -6.78
N GLU A 379 -10.29 -11.07 -7.84
CA GLU A 379 -11.69 -11.49 -7.79
C GLU A 379 -11.88 -12.68 -6.86
N ALA A 380 -11.06 -13.73 -7.03
CA ALA A 380 -11.12 -14.94 -6.20
C ALA A 380 -10.76 -14.68 -4.72
N TYR A 381 -9.93 -13.68 -4.44
CA TYR A 381 -9.60 -13.28 -3.07
C TYR A 381 -10.77 -12.50 -2.43
N TYR A 382 -11.41 -11.60 -3.19
CA TYR A 382 -12.50 -10.75 -2.67
C TYR A 382 -13.91 -11.32 -2.87
N GLU A 383 -14.05 -12.55 -3.35
CA GLU A 383 -15.35 -13.22 -3.59
C GLU A 383 -16.28 -13.16 -2.37
N ASP A 384 -15.79 -13.47 -1.17
CA ASP A 384 -16.63 -13.41 0.04
C ASP A 384 -17.05 -11.96 0.39
N LEU A 385 -16.22 -10.96 0.07
CA LEU A 385 -16.56 -9.55 0.28
C LEU A 385 -17.66 -9.12 -0.69
N SER A 386 -17.50 -9.42 -1.98
CA SER A 386 -18.43 -8.98 -3.03
C SER A 386 -19.77 -9.71 -2.96
N GLU A 387 -19.79 -10.99 -2.55
CA GLU A 387 -21.02 -11.79 -2.49
C GLU A 387 -21.74 -11.74 -1.13
N LYS A 388 -20.98 -11.63 -0.03
CA LYS A 388 -21.50 -11.85 1.34
C LYS A 388 -21.17 -10.72 2.32
N GLY A 389 -20.42 -9.70 1.90
CA GLY A 389 -20.06 -8.54 2.70
C GLY A 389 -18.85 -8.72 3.62
N GLU A 390 -18.50 -7.64 4.32
CA GLU A 390 -17.26 -7.48 5.09
C GLU A 390 -17.08 -8.55 6.17
N LEU A 391 -18.12 -8.84 6.95
CA LEU A 391 -18.04 -9.81 8.05
C LEU A 391 -17.71 -11.22 7.54
N ALA A 392 -18.27 -11.62 6.40
CA ALA A 392 -18.00 -12.91 5.78
C ALA A 392 -16.55 -12.98 5.27
N PHE A 393 -16.06 -11.90 4.64
CA PHE A 393 -14.67 -11.77 4.22
C PHE A 393 -13.70 -11.89 5.40
N ILE A 394 -13.92 -11.14 6.49
CA ILE A 394 -13.05 -11.18 7.66
C ILE A 394 -13.05 -12.58 8.27
N LYS A 395 -14.22 -13.22 8.37
CA LYS A 395 -14.35 -14.58 8.90
C LYS A 395 -13.56 -15.59 8.07
N SER A 396 -13.61 -15.52 6.73
CA SER A 396 -12.91 -16.47 5.86
C SER A 396 -11.41 -16.21 5.72
N HIS A 397 -10.97 -14.94 5.81
CA HIS A 397 -9.57 -14.55 5.60
C HIS A 397 -8.76 -14.43 6.90
N ARG A 398 -9.43 -14.12 8.00
CA ARG A 398 -8.79 -13.82 9.29
C ARG A 398 -9.27 -14.73 10.43
N GLY A 399 -10.33 -15.49 10.21
CA GLY A 399 -10.90 -16.47 11.14
C GLY A 399 -12.00 -15.90 12.05
N GLU A 400 -12.76 -16.79 12.67
CA GLU A 400 -13.94 -16.46 13.49
C GLU A 400 -13.66 -15.41 14.57
N LYS A 401 -12.54 -15.57 15.29
CA LYS A 401 -12.20 -14.71 16.42
C LYS A 401 -11.97 -13.25 16.01
N GLU A 402 -11.43 -13.03 14.81
CA GLU A 402 -11.22 -11.69 14.28
C GLU A 402 -12.53 -11.10 13.77
N ALA A 403 -13.38 -11.90 13.13
CA ALA A 403 -14.72 -11.48 12.73
C ALA A 403 -15.59 -11.06 13.94
N GLU A 404 -15.58 -11.84 15.02
CA GLU A 404 -16.31 -11.52 16.26
C GLU A 404 -15.79 -10.25 16.93
N ALA A 405 -14.46 -10.08 16.99
CA ALA A 405 -13.85 -8.88 17.57
C ALA A 405 -14.20 -7.65 16.73
N TRP A 406 -14.03 -7.73 15.42
CA TRP A 406 -14.41 -6.67 14.50
C TRP A 406 -15.89 -6.31 14.61
N ALA A 407 -16.79 -7.30 14.69
CA ALA A 407 -18.22 -7.07 14.82
C ALA A 407 -18.59 -6.35 16.12
N ARG A 408 -17.92 -6.67 17.24
CA ARG A 408 -18.10 -5.96 18.52
C ARG A 408 -17.60 -4.52 18.43
N ASP A 409 -16.37 -4.33 17.95
CA ASP A 409 -15.78 -3.00 17.79
C ASP A 409 -16.68 -2.13 16.88
N HIS A 410 -17.24 -2.72 15.82
CA HIS A 410 -18.16 -2.06 14.90
C HIS A 410 -19.49 -1.68 15.56
N ALA A 411 -20.04 -2.53 16.43
CA ALA A 411 -21.25 -2.24 17.18
C ALA A 411 -21.02 -1.12 18.20
N GLU A 412 -19.90 -1.15 18.92
CA GLU A 412 -19.51 -0.12 19.89
C GLU A 412 -19.27 1.24 19.21
N MET A 413 -18.58 1.26 18.07
CA MET A 413 -18.38 2.47 17.28
C MET A 413 -19.71 3.06 16.78
N ALA A 414 -20.63 2.22 16.31
CA ALA A 414 -21.96 2.65 15.85
C ALA A 414 -22.78 3.25 17.01
N GLU A 415 -22.77 2.62 18.17
CA GLU A 415 -23.43 3.14 19.37
C GLU A 415 -22.84 4.50 19.79
N HIS A 416 -21.51 4.60 19.84
CA HIS A 416 -20.82 5.84 20.20
C HIS A 416 -21.15 6.98 19.23
N ALA A 417 -21.22 6.69 17.93
CA ALA A 417 -21.58 7.69 16.92
C ALA A 417 -23.05 8.16 17.06
N LEU A 418 -23.99 7.25 17.34
CA LEU A 418 -25.38 7.60 17.61
C LEU A 418 -25.52 8.47 18.87
N GLN A 419 -24.81 8.12 19.94
CA GLN A 419 -24.75 8.93 21.17
C GLN A 419 -24.15 10.32 20.88
N THR A 420 -23.10 10.38 20.06
CA THR A 420 -22.49 11.63 19.62
C THR A 420 -23.48 12.50 18.86
N MET A 421 -24.19 11.91 17.89
CA MET A 421 -25.23 12.59 17.10
C MET A 421 -26.35 13.15 17.99
N GLU A 422 -26.82 12.38 18.98
CA GLU A 422 -27.83 12.83 19.93
C GLU A 422 -27.33 13.98 20.82
N ASN A 423 -26.08 13.93 21.27
CA ASN A 423 -25.47 15.00 22.05
C ASN A 423 -25.36 16.30 21.23
N ILE A 424 -24.94 16.21 19.96
CA ILE A 424 -24.87 17.37 19.06
C ILE A 424 -26.27 17.97 18.84
N ARG A 425 -27.28 17.12 18.64
CA ARG A 425 -28.68 17.55 18.50
C ARG A 425 -29.17 18.32 19.73
N ARG A 426 -28.79 17.88 20.93
CA ARG A 426 -29.13 18.56 22.19
C ARG A 426 -28.43 19.90 22.38
N LEU A 427 -27.28 20.13 21.76
CA LEU A 427 -26.58 21.41 21.81
C LEU A 427 -27.27 22.51 20.98
N GLY A 428 -28.27 22.17 20.15
CA GLY A 428 -29.04 23.16 19.39
C GLY A 428 -28.21 23.90 18.34
N LEU A 429 -27.14 23.27 17.83
CA LEU A 429 -26.29 23.88 16.82
C LEU A 429 -27.08 24.21 15.53
N PRO A 430 -26.65 25.22 14.76
CA PRO A 430 -27.24 25.52 13.46
C PRO A 430 -27.21 24.31 12.53
N ALA A 431 -28.21 24.17 11.64
CA ALA A 431 -28.36 23.02 10.74
C ALA A 431 -27.13 22.74 9.87
N GLU A 432 -26.35 23.78 9.52
CA GLU A 432 -25.14 23.67 8.71
C GLU A 432 -23.98 23.01 9.48
N GLU A 433 -23.80 23.35 10.77
CA GLU A 433 -22.81 22.71 11.64
C GLU A 433 -23.22 21.27 11.98
N LEU A 434 -24.52 21.05 12.23
CA LEU A 434 -25.09 19.71 12.37
C LEU A 434 -24.79 18.85 11.14
N ASN A 435 -25.00 19.35 9.92
CA ASN A 435 -24.71 18.58 8.71
C ASN A 435 -23.21 18.25 8.56
N SER A 436 -22.31 19.18 8.89
CA SER A 436 -20.86 18.92 8.82
C SER A 436 -20.40 17.92 9.88
N MET A 437 -20.97 17.97 11.09
CA MET A 437 -20.72 16.99 12.14
C MET A 437 -21.42 15.65 11.89
N PHE A 438 -22.59 15.67 11.24
CA PHE A 438 -23.26 14.45 10.78
C PHE A 438 -22.44 13.76 9.71
N GLU A 439 -21.87 14.49 8.76
CA GLU A 439 -20.91 13.93 7.81
C GLU A 439 -19.67 13.37 8.50
N LEU A 440 -19.18 14.02 9.57
CA LEU A 440 -18.09 13.47 10.38
C LEU A 440 -18.49 12.16 11.07
N ALA A 441 -19.60 12.14 11.80
CA ALA A 441 -20.09 10.97 12.53
C ALA A 441 -20.51 9.85 11.58
N ARG A 442 -21.12 10.20 10.44
CA ARG A 442 -21.41 9.30 9.33
C ARG A 442 -20.11 8.71 8.83
N ASN A 443 -19.11 9.48 8.43
CA ASN A 443 -17.80 8.94 8.01
C ASN A 443 -17.08 8.10 9.07
N MET A 444 -17.32 8.34 10.37
CA MET A 444 -16.82 7.48 11.45
C MET A 444 -17.53 6.12 11.53
N VAL A 445 -18.77 6.03 11.06
CA VAL A 445 -19.60 4.81 11.02
C VAL A 445 -19.64 4.18 9.62
N SER A 446 -19.46 4.98 8.57
CA SER A 446 -19.84 4.72 7.20
C SER A 446 -18.64 4.70 6.25
N GLY A 447 -17.65 3.87 6.55
CA GLY A 447 -17.03 3.10 5.46
C GLY A 447 -18.04 2.21 4.69
N ARG A 448 -19.35 2.51 4.75
CA ARG A 448 -20.48 1.62 4.53
C ARG A 448 -21.46 2.20 3.51
N ARG A 449 -21.78 1.39 2.52
CA ARG A 449 -23.18 1.07 2.19
C ARG A 449 -23.32 -0.45 2.18
N ASP A 450 -24.38 -0.91 2.84
CA ASP A 450 -25.04 -2.19 2.52
C ASP A 450 -25.79 -2.06 1.18
#